data_AF-A0A9C9KZX8-F1
#
_entry.id   AF-A0A9C9KZX8-F1
#
_cell.length_a   1.000
_cell.length_b   1.000
_cell.length_c   1.000
_cell.angle_alpha   90.00
_cell.angle_beta   90.00
_cell.angle_gamma   90.00
#
_symmetry.space_group_name_H-M   'P 1'
#
loop_
_entity.id
_entity.type
_entity.pdbx_description
1 polymer ?
#
loop_
_entity_poly.entity_id
_entity_poly.type
_entity_poly.pdbx_seq_one_letter_code
_entity_poly.pdbx_strand_id
1 'polypeptide(L)' 'MKTSQSDTYYHYTRIAWIIYTLLTIAIIAVLVLFVAQDNEERFFYGLMPAAAAYVFRPMKKPFSKLILKFTGVSYPAEKK' A
#
# COMPACT_ATOMS: atom_id res chain seq x y z
N MET A 1 16.60 4.66 25.56
CA MET A 1 16.95 4.75 24.12
C MET A 1 16.17 3.68 23.38
N LYS A 2 15.06 4.02 22.72
CA LYS A 2 14.11 3.09 22.08
C LYS A 2 14.05 3.31 20.55
N THR A 3 15.16 3.77 19.97
CA THR A 3 15.23 4.28 18.59
C THR A 3 15.30 3.15 17.56
N SER A 4 16.06 2.08 17.81
CA SER A 4 16.27 1.01 16.81
C SER A 4 14.97 0.33 16.33
N GLN A 5 14.06 0.00 17.26
CA GLN A 5 12.85 -0.74 16.91
C GLN A 5 11.81 0.14 16.19
N SER A 6 11.70 1.42 16.54
CA SER A 6 10.83 2.38 15.85
C SER A 6 11.32 2.69 14.45
N ASP A 7 12.64 2.87 14.29
CA ASP A 7 13.27 3.19 13.01
C ASP A 7 13.12 2.02 12.03
N THR A 8 13.28 0.80 12.53
CA THR A 8 13.11 -0.44 11.77
C THR A 8 11.65 -0.63 11.34
N TYR A 9 10.69 -0.40 12.25
CA TYR A 9 9.27 -0.46 11.92
C TYR A 9 8.87 0.59 10.88
N TYR A 10 9.38 1.83 10.99
CA TYR A 10 9.13 2.89 10.01
C TYR A 10 9.70 2.52 8.64
N HIS A 11 10.89 1.93 8.60
CA HIS A 11 11.50 1.44 7.37
C HIS A 11 10.65 0.37 6.67
N TYR A 12 10.20 -0.66 7.40
CA TYR A 12 9.32 -1.69 6.84
C TYR A 12 7.96 -1.14 6.42
N THR A 13 7.41 -0.18 7.16
CA THR A 13 6.18 0.51 6.76
C THR A 13 6.36 1.25 5.44
N ARG A 14 7.49 1.94 5.25
CA ARG A 14 7.80 2.65 4.00
C ARG A 14 7.92 1.67 2.83
N ILE A 15 8.58 0.53 3.02
CA ILE A 15 8.69 -0.50 1.98
C ILE A 15 7.31 -1.07 1.63
N ALA A 16 6.49 -1.42 2.62
CA ALA A 16 5.15 -1.94 2.36
C ALA A 16 4.27 -0.93 1.61
N TRP A 17 4.44 0.37 1.89
CA TRP A 17 3.82 1.44 1.10
C TRP A 17 4.30 1.49 -0.35
N ILE A 18 5.60 1.34 -0.60
CA ILE A 18 6.16 1.29 -1.95
C ILE A 18 5.59 0.10 -2.73
N ILE A 19 5.55 -1.09 -2.11
CA ILE A 19 5.02 -2.30 -2.73
C ILE A 19 3.53 -2.11 -3.08
N TYR A 20 2.75 -1.56 -2.15
CA TYR A 20 1.32 -1.28 -2.37
C TYR A 20 1.09 -0.36 -3.57
N THR A 21 1.86 0.73 -3.67
CA THR A 21 1.77 1.68 -4.78
C THR A 21 2.18 1.03 -6.10
N LEU A 22 3.27 0.24 -6.13
CA LEU A 22 3.70 -0.47 -7.33
C LEU A 22 2.66 -1.48 -7.82
N LEU A 23 2.05 -2.24 -6.92
CA LEU A 23 0.95 -3.15 -7.24
C LEU A 23 -0.23 -2.41 -7.83
N THR A 24 -0.59 -1.26 -7.25
CA THR A 24 -1.70 -0.42 -7.73
C THR A 24 -1.44 0.05 -9.17
N ILE A 25 -0.23 0.55 -9.45
CA ILE A 25 0.16 1.00 -10.79
C ILE A 25 0.15 -0.18 -11.78
N ALA A 26 0.66 -1.34 -11.38
CA ALA A 26 0.64 -2.53 -12.22
C ALA A 26 -0.79 -2.96 -12.58
N ILE A 27 -1.72 -2.93 -11.61
CA ILE A 27 -3.13 -3.24 -11.86
C ILE A 27 -3.75 -2.22 -12.82
N ILE A 28 -3.51 -0.92 -12.62
CA ILE A 28 -3.96 0.15 -13.53
C ILE A 28 -3.43 -0.11 -14.95
N ALA A 29 -2.13 -0.40 -15.09
CA ALA A 29 -1.53 -0.66 -16.38
C ALA A 29 -2.16 -1.88 -17.08
N VAL A 30 -2.45 -2.95 -16.33
CA VAL A 30 -3.13 -4.13 -16.91
C VAL A 30 -4.54 -3.78 -17.38
N LEU A 31 -5.32 -3.05 -16.57
CA LEU A 31 -6.68 -2.64 -16.94
C LEU A 31 -6.66 -1.72 -18.17
N VAL A 32 -5.73 -0.77 -18.24
CA VAL A 32 -5.64 0.20 -19.34
C VAL A 32 -5.14 -0.45 -20.64
N LEU A 33 -4.16 -1.36 -20.57
CA LEU A 33 -3.53 -1.96 -21.76
C LEU A 33 -4.29 -3.16 -22.30
N PHE A 34 -4.92 -3.97 -21.44
CA PHE A 34 -5.51 -5.25 -21.84
C PHE A 34 -7.04 -5.29 -21.74
N VAL A 35 -7.65 -4.47 -20.88
CA VAL A 35 -9.12 -4.49 -20.67
C VAL A 35 -9.82 -3.34 -21.41
N ALA A 36 -9.22 -2.15 -21.40
CA ALA A 36 -9.81 -0.97 -22.04
C ALA A 36 -9.82 -1.09 -23.57
N GLN A 37 -11.00 -1.10 -24.17
CA GLN A 37 -11.15 -1.12 -25.63
C GLN A 37 -11.25 0.31 -26.19
N ASP A 38 -11.95 1.20 -25.50
CA ASP A 38 -12.16 2.59 -25.93
C ASP A 38 -11.40 3.63 -25.09
N ASN A 39 -11.28 4.84 -25.64
CA ASN A 39 -10.57 5.95 -24.99
C ASN A 39 -11.23 6.41 -23.69
N GLU A 40 -12.57 6.35 -23.59
CA GLU A 40 -13.28 6.62 -22.34
C GLU A 40 -12.92 5.60 -21.26
N GLU A 41 -12.92 4.31 -21.60
CA GLU A 41 -12.58 3.24 -20.65
C GLU A 41 -11.14 3.35 -20.15
N ARG A 42 -10.18 3.73 -21.01
CA ARG A 42 -8.79 4.00 -20.60
C ARG A 42 -8.70 5.12 -19.58
N PHE A 43 -9.50 6.18 -19.76
CA PHE A 43 -9.57 7.29 -18.82
C PHE A 43 -10.18 6.84 -17.48
N PHE A 44 -11.28 6.09 -17.51
CA PHE A 44 -11.90 5.54 -16.31
C PHE A 44 -10.96 4.59 -15.57
N TYR A 45 -10.34 3.62 -16.25
CA TYR A 45 -9.39 2.69 -15.64
C TYR A 45 -8.07 3.33 -15.20
N GLY A 46 -7.71 4.50 -15.72
CA GLY A 46 -6.60 5.29 -15.20
C GLY A 46 -6.90 5.90 -13.83
N LEU A 47 -8.12 6.42 -13.63
CA LEU A 47 -8.48 7.22 -12.46
C LEU A 47 -9.20 6.45 -11.36
N MET A 48 -10.17 5.60 -11.72
CA MET A 48 -10.99 4.86 -10.74
C MET A 48 -10.15 3.94 -9.84
N PRO A 49 -9.24 3.10 -10.37
CA PRO A 49 -8.46 2.23 -9.52
C PRO A 49 -7.47 3.00 -8.65
N ALA A 50 -6.97 4.15 -9.11
CA ALA A 50 -6.15 5.05 -8.29
C ALA A 50 -6.97 5.65 -7.13
N ALA A 51 -8.19 6.12 -7.40
CA ALA A 51 -9.11 6.61 -6.37
C ALA A 51 -9.51 5.49 -5.39
N ALA A 52 -9.81 4.29 -5.89
CA ALA A 52 -10.10 3.13 -5.08
C ALA A 52 -8.92 2.77 -4.18
N ALA A 53 -7.69 2.76 -4.70
CA ALA A 53 -6.49 2.50 -3.89
C ALA A 53 -6.27 3.56 -2.80
N TYR A 54 -6.66 4.81 -3.04
CA TYR A 54 -6.63 5.83 -2.00
C TYR A 54 -7.69 5.57 -0.90
N VAL A 55 -8.92 5.22 -1.28
CA VAL A 55 -10.01 4.92 -0.33
C VAL A 55 -9.74 3.64 0.44
N PHE A 56 -9.27 2.59 -0.23
CA PHE A 56 -8.88 1.31 0.33
C PHE A 56 -7.45 1.31 0.88
N ARG A 57 -6.88 2.50 1.12
CA ARG A 57 -5.60 2.66 1.79
C ARG A 57 -5.61 1.84 3.07
N PRO A 58 -4.69 0.87 3.24
CA PRO A 58 -4.67 0.06 4.43
C PRO A 58 -4.40 0.95 5.65
N MET A 59 -5.35 0.92 6.60
CA MET A 59 -5.23 1.63 7.87
C MET A 59 -4.06 1.06 8.69
N LYS A 60 -3.56 1.85 9.66
CA LYS A 60 -2.40 1.48 10.49
C LYS A 60 -2.53 0.10 11.16
N LYS A 61 -3.75 -0.34 11.52
CA LYS A 61 -4.03 -1.63 12.17
C LYS A 61 -3.82 -2.86 11.28
N PRO A 62 -4.45 -3.00 10.11
CA PRO A 62 -4.19 -4.14 9.23
C PRO A 62 -2.74 -4.16 8.73
N PHE A 63 -2.16 -2.99 8.45
CA PHE A 63 -0.77 -2.90 7.98
C PHE A 63 0.23 -3.30 9.06
N SER A 64 0.04 -2.87 10.31
CA SER A 64 0.92 -3.28 11.41
C SER A 64 0.85 -4.77 11.69
N LYS A 65 -0.33 -5.40 11.52
CA LYS A 65 -0.49 -6.86 11.65
C LYS A 65 0.22 -7.62 10.53
N LEU A 66 0.20 -7.11 9.30
CA LEU A 66 0.92 -7.68 8.16
C LEU A 66 2.44 -7.53 8.36
N ILE A 67 2.92 -6.35 8.74
CA ILE A 67 4.34 -6.11 9.05
C ILE A 67 4.77 -7.06 10.17
N LEU A 68 4.03 -7.13 11.28
CA LEU A 68 4.33 -8.07 12.36
C LEU A 68 4.38 -9.53 11.88
N LYS A 69 3.43 -9.95 11.04
CA LYS A 69 3.38 -11.33 10.53
C LYS A 69 4.56 -11.65 9.59
N PHE A 70 4.97 -10.72 8.74
CA PHE A 70 5.98 -10.96 7.72
C PHE A 70 7.41 -10.62 8.17
N THR A 71 7.58 -9.70 9.12
CA THR A 71 8.90 -9.24 9.58
C THR A 71 9.18 -9.54 11.05
N GLY A 72 8.17 -9.96 11.83
CA GLY A 72 8.29 -10.17 13.28
C GLY A 72 8.39 -8.87 14.08
N VAL A 73 8.37 -7.71 13.43
CA VAL A 73 8.52 -6.40 14.08
C VAL A 73 7.15 -5.85 14.45
N SER A 74 6.91 -5.62 15.75
CA SER A 74 5.67 -5.03 16.23
C SER A 74 5.69 -3.51 16.10
N TYR A 75 4.49 -2.92 15.95
CA TYR A 75 4.31 -1.49 16.17
C TYR A 75 4.85 -1.15 17.56
N PRO A 76 5.65 -0.09 17.73
CA PRO A 76 6.08 0.32 19.06
C PRO A 76 4.81 0.56 19.87
N ALA A 77 4.58 -0.31 20.87
CA ALA A 77 3.43 -0.17 21.74
C ALA A 77 3.46 1.26 22.30
N GLU A 78 2.48 2.06 21.88
CA GLU A 78 2.16 3.32 22.53
C GLU A 78 1.97 2.95 24.00
N LYS A 79 2.91 3.37 24.85
CA LYS A 79 2.70 3.34 26.28
C LYS A 79 1.46 4.20 26.51
N LYS A 80 0.31 3.57 26.76
CA LYS A 80 -0.73 4.20 27.57
C LYS A 80 -0.23 4.29 29.00
#